data_AF-A0A7T5UTF4-F1
#
_entry.id   AF-A0A7T5UTF4-F1
#
_cell.length_a   1.000
_cell.length_b   1.000
_cell.length_c   1.000
_cell.angle_alpha   90.00
_cell.angle_beta   90.00
_cell.angle_gamma   90.00
#
_symmetry.space_group_name_H-M   'P 1'
#
loop_
_entity.id
_entity.type
_entity.pdbx_description
1 polymer ?
#
loop_
_entity_poly.entity_id
_entity_poly.type
_entity_poly.pdbx_seq_one_letter_code
_entity_poly.pdbx_strand_id
1 'polypeptide(L)'
;MAGQSEKAEAFRALHKGKILVLPNGWDVPSARVFEDAGFPAVATSSAGLMVSLGFQDGEEIGIDILAKAVGKIANALSVPLSADVVGGFGRTPEEASASVLKIVEAGAVGVNVEDFVTARRSFSRSNSRWRS
;
A
#
# COMPACT_ATOMS: atom_id res chain seq x y z
N MET A 1 -21.43 7.09 1.62
CA MET A 1 -19.96 7.06 1.79
C MET A 1 -19.37 8.14 0.91
N ALA A 2 -18.35 8.85 1.37
CA ALA A 2 -17.67 9.89 0.60
C ALA A 2 -17.05 9.31 -0.68
N GLY A 3 -17.11 10.08 -1.78
CA GLY A 3 -16.47 9.71 -3.05
C GLY A 3 -14.94 9.75 -2.95
N GLN A 4 -14.23 9.10 -3.86
CA GLN A 4 -12.77 9.06 -3.83
C GLN A 4 -12.12 10.45 -3.89
N SER A 5 -12.65 11.35 -4.73
CA SER A 5 -12.17 12.74 -4.83
C SER A 5 -12.33 13.50 -3.51
N GLU A 6 -13.45 13.31 -2.82
CA GLU A 6 -13.71 13.92 -1.51
C GLU A 6 -12.75 13.38 -0.45
N LYS A 7 -12.50 12.05 -0.44
CA LYS A 7 -11.47 11.44 0.42
C LYS A 7 -10.08 12.00 0.13
N ALA A 8 -9.73 12.24 -1.13
CA ALA A 8 -8.45 12.82 -1.52
C ALA A 8 -8.29 14.27 -1.03
N GLU A 9 -9.33 15.09 -1.16
CA GLU A 9 -9.35 16.45 -0.63
C GLU A 9 -9.23 16.47 0.90
N ALA A 10 -9.97 15.59 1.59
CA ALA A 10 -9.88 15.42 3.04
C ALA A 10 -8.45 15.01 3.46
N PHE A 11 -7.86 14.01 2.79
CA PHE A 11 -6.49 13.58 3.07
C PHE A 11 -5.46 14.70 2.85
N ARG A 12 -5.61 15.48 1.77
CA ARG A 12 -4.76 16.65 1.51
C ARG A 12 -4.92 17.73 2.58
N ALA A 13 -6.13 17.93 3.11
CA ALA A 13 -6.37 18.88 4.19
C ALA A 13 -5.69 18.47 5.50
N LEU A 14 -5.62 17.17 5.80
CA LEU A 14 -4.94 16.65 7.00
C LEU A 14 -3.44 17.03 7.04
N HIS A 15 -2.80 17.22 5.89
CA HIS A 15 -1.38 17.59 5.78
C HIS A 15 -1.08 19.07 6.03
N LYS A 16 -2.10 19.92 6.08
CA LYS A 16 -1.93 21.39 6.25
C LYS A 16 -1.98 21.83 7.72
N GLY A 17 -2.30 20.91 8.63
CA GLY A 17 -2.55 21.21 10.04
C GLY A 17 -1.39 20.83 10.95
N LYS A 18 -1.73 20.18 12.07
CA LYS A 18 -0.77 19.59 13.00
C LYS A 18 -0.15 18.33 12.39
N ILE A 19 0.91 17.82 13.02
CA ILE A 19 1.53 16.54 12.62
C ILE A 19 0.43 15.48 12.49
N LEU A 20 0.32 14.91 11.29
CA LEU A 20 -0.58 13.81 10.99
C LEU A 20 0.03 12.51 11.50
N VAL A 21 -0.63 11.85 12.45
CA VAL A 21 -0.32 10.47 12.80
C VAL A 21 -1.06 9.56 11.84
N LEU A 22 -0.31 8.85 10.99
CA LEU A 22 -0.84 7.99 9.93
C LEU A 22 -0.43 6.53 10.19
N PRO A 23 -1.29 5.71 10.82
CA PRO A 23 -0.97 4.32 11.13
C PRO A 23 -0.99 3.44 9.89
N ASN A 24 -0.19 2.37 9.90
CA ASN A 24 -0.10 1.40 8.81
C ASN A 24 -0.95 0.16 9.06
N GLY A 25 -1.98 -0.08 8.24
CA GLY A 25 -2.75 -1.32 8.17
C GLY A 25 -2.39 -2.14 6.93
N TRP A 26 -2.18 -3.45 7.09
CA TRP A 26 -1.69 -4.35 6.03
C TRP A 26 -2.73 -5.35 5.51
N ASP A 27 -3.93 -5.34 6.10
CA ASP A 27 -5.11 -6.07 5.66
C ASP A 27 -6.39 -5.33 6.12
N VAL A 28 -7.57 -5.84 5.76
CA VAL A 28 -8.84 -5.21 6.13
C VAL A 28 -9.04 -5.13 7.65
N PRO A 29 -8.86 -6.22 8.43
CA PRO A 29 -9.02 -6.15 9.89
C PRO A 29 -8.09 -5.12 10.56
N SER A 30 -6.78 -5.14 10.26
CA SER A 30 -5.82 -4.21 10.86
C SER A 30 -6.12 -2.76 10.51
N ALA A 31 -6.50 -2.47 9.26
CA ALA A 31 -6.88 -1.12 8.86
C ALA A 31 -8.16 -0.64 9.57
N ARG A 32 -9.15 -1.54 9.77
CA ARG A 32 -10.38 -1.24 10.50
C ARG A 32 -10.13 -0.93 11.97
N VAL A 33 -9.17 -1.61 12.62
CA VAL A 33 -8.77 -1.27 14.00
C VAL A 33 -8.38 0.20 14.13
N PHE A 34 -7.63 0.75 13.16
CA PHE A 34 -7.25 2.17 13.19
C PHE A 34 -8.41 3.11 12.88
N GLU A 35 -9.27 2.76 11.94
CA GLU A 35 -10.48 3.53 11.68
C GLU A 35 -11.41 3.58 12.89
N ASP A 36 -11.65 2.43 13.54
CA ASP A 36 -12.50 2.32 14.74
C ASP A 36 -11.88 3.05 15.94
N ALA A 37 -10.54 3.16 15.99
CA ALA A 37 -9.83 3.98 16.96
C ALA A 37 -9.89 5.50 16.66
N GLY A 38 -10.54 5.90 15.56
CA GLY A 38 -10.79 7.30 15.22
C GLY A 38 -9.67 7.98 14.44
N PHE A 39 -8.72 7.22 13.87
CA PHE A 39 -7.71 7.82 12.99
C PHE A 39 -8.36 8.35 11.72
N PRO A 40 -8.04 9.60 11.31
CA PRO A 40 -8.74 10.26 10.20
C PRO A 40 -8.29 9.77 8.82
N ALA A 41 -7.25 8.94 8.76
CA ALA A 41 -6.72 8.28 7.57
C ALA A 41 -5.84 7.08 7.99
N VAL A 42 -5.62 6.16 7.07
CA VAL A 42 -4.77 4.97 7.24
C VAL A 42 -3.78 4.91 6.07
N ALA A 43 -2.59 4.34 6.29
CA ALA A 43 -1.67 3.96 5.22
C ALA A 43 -1.48 2.44 5.17
N THR A 44 -0.94 1.90 4.08
CA THR A 44 -0.46 0.51 4.05
C THR A 44 1.03 0.44 4.35
N SER A 45 1.50 -0.66 4.93
CA SER A 45 2.93 -1.03 4.90
C SER A 45 3.15 -2.09 3.84
N SER A 46 4.10 -1.88 2.91
CA SER A 46 4.46 -2.87 1.89
C SER A 46 4.94 -4.19 2.50
N ALA A 47 5.88 -4.13 3.45
CA ALA A 47 6.39 -5.31 4.17
C ALA A 47 5.26 -6.08 4.87
N GLY A 48 4.41 -5.39 5.65
CA GLY A 48 3.29 -6.01 6.35
C GLY A 48 2.28 -6.64 5.39
N LEU A 49 1.99 -5.96 4.27
CA LEU A 49 1.04 -6.43 3.26
C LEU A 49 1.59 -7.64 2.50
N MET A 50 2.87 -7.64 2.14
CA MET A 50 3.51 -8.80 1.52
C MET A 50 3.45 -10.02 2.43
N VAL A 51 3.82 -9.87 3.70
CA VAL A 51 3.78 -10.95 4.70
C VAL A 51 2.35 -11.45 4.93
N SER A 52 1.35 -10.56 4.99
CA SER A 52 -0.04 -10.97 5.16
C SER A 52 -0.59 -11.77 3.97
N LEU A 53 -0.04 -11.55 2.78
CA LEU A 53 -0.34 -12.31 1.56
C LEU A 53 0.49 -13.60 1.42
N GLY A 54 1.40 -13.89 2.35
CA GLY A 54 2.25 -15.08 2.34
C GLY A 54 3.55 -14.94 1.54
N PHE A 55 3.94 -13.71 1.18
CA PHE A 55 5.23 -13.39 0.58
C PHE A 55 6.23 -12.98 1.65
N GLN A 56 7.53 -13.16 1.41
CA GLN A 56 8.56 -12.58 2.27
C GLN A 56 8.67 -11.08 2.02
N ASP A 57 9.13 -10.33 3.02
CA ASP A 57 9.48 -8.93 2.82
C ASP A 57 10.60 -8.79 1.77
N GLY A 58 10.45 -7.84 0.86
CA GLY A 58 11.32 -7.67 -0.31
C GLY A 58 11.14 -8.71 -1.43
N GLU A 59 10.18 -9.65 -1.33
CA GLU A 59 9.74 -10.40 -2.51
C GLU A 59 8.94 -9.49 -3.44
N GLU A 60 9.36 -9.42 -4.71
CA GLU A 60 8.65 -8.66 -5.74
C GLU A 60 7.31 -9.35 -6.05
N ILE A 61 6.23 -8.88 -5.42
CA ILE A 61 4.88 -9.14 -5.93
C ILE A 61 4.63 -8.36 -7.22
N GLY A 62 3.67 -8.77 -8.03
CA GLY A 62 3.23 -7.96 -9.16
C GLY A 62 2.37 -6.78 -8.72
N ILE A 63 2.43 -5.66 -9.45
CA ILE A 63 1.60 -4.47 -9.17
C ILE A 63 0.11 -4.81 -9.09
N ASP A 64 -0.37 -5.77 -9.88
CA ASP A 64 -1.79 -6.18 -9.87
C ASP A 64 -2.18 -6.89 -8.56
N ILE A 65 -1.24 -7.59 -7.91
CA ILE A 65 -1.45 -8.21 -6.59
C ILE A 65 -1.57 -7.11 -5.54
N LEU A 66 -0.66 -6.13 -5.57
CA LEU A 66 -0.69 -4.98 -4.66
C LEU A 66 -1.99 -4.20 -4.82
N ALA A 67 -2.35 -3.82 -6.06
CA ALA A 67 -3.57 -3.07 -6.35
C ALA A 67 -4.83 -3.80 -5.87
N LYS A 68 -4.90 -5.13 -6.06
CA LYS A 68 -6.02 -5.93 -5.56
C LYS A 68 -6.10 -5.94 -4.02
N ALA A 69 -4.98 -5.99 -3.33
CA ALA A 69 -4.94 -5.94 -1.87
C ALA A 69 -5.33 -4.55 -1.35
N VAL A 70 -4.73 -3.49 -1.91
CA VAL A 70 -5.07 -2.09 -1.61
C VAL A 70 -6.55 -1.83 -1.83
N GLY A 71 -7.11 -2.29 -2.95
CA GLY A 71 -8.54 -2.09 -3.23
C GLY A 71 -9.48 -2.78 -2.26
N LYS A 72 -9.10 -3.95 -1.71
CA LYS A 72 -9.88 -4.57 -0.62
C LYS A 72 -9.89 -3.69 0.63
N ILE A 73 -8.75 -3.11 1.00
CA ILE A 73 -8.64 -2.23 2.16
C ILE A 73 -9.40 -0.93 1.91
N ALA A 74 -9.17 -0.26 0.77
CA ALA A 74 -9.81 1.02 0.44
C ALA A 74 -11.34 0.92 0.41
N ASN A 75 -11.88 -0.15 -0.18
CA ASN A 75 -13.33 -0.41 -0.20
C ASN A 75 -13.89 -0.74 1.18
N ALA A 76 -13.07 -1.29 2.07
CA ALA A 76 -13.48 -1.58 3.42
C ALA A 76 -13.48 -0.33 4.30
N LEU A 77 -12.75 0.75 4.00
CA LEU A 77 -12.66 1.92 4.89
C LEU A 77 -13.61 3.06 4.47
N SER A 78 -14.14 3.79 5.44
CA SER A 78 -14.83 5.08 5.22
C SER A 78 -13.85 6.26 5.20
N VAL A 79 -12.69 6.13 5.86
CA VAL A 79 -11.59 7.11 5.84
C VAL A 79 -10.70 6.98 4.59
N PRO A 80 -9.86 7.98 4.27
CA PRO A 80 -8.81 7.90 3.26
C PRO A 80 -7.78 6.78 3.51
N LEU A 81 -7.32 6.16 2.43
CA LEU A 81 -6.20 5.21 2.43
C LEU A 81 -5.05 5.75 1.57
N SER A 82 -3.84 5.79 2.12
CA SER A 82 -2.60 5.97 1.36
C SER A 82 -1.91 4.62 1.16
N ALA A 83 -1.34 4.37 -0.02
CA ALA A 83 -0.68 3.11 -0.30
C ALA A 83 0.85 3.25 -0.39
N ASP A 84 1.54 2.25 0.11
CA ASP A 84 2.99 2.11 -0.02
C ASP A 84 3.29 1.31 -1.28
N VAL A 85 3.93 1.97 -2.26
CA VAL A 85 4.18 1.44 -3.60
C VAL A 85 5.68 1.14 -3.79
N VAL A 86 6.46 1.10 -2.70
CA VAL A 86 7.86 0.67 -2.74
C VAL A 86 8.63 1.54 -3.75
N GLY A 87 9.48 0.98 -4.62
CA GLY A 87 10.15 1.70 -5.70
C GLY A 87 9.31 1.98 -6.95
N GLY A 88 7.97 1.86 -6.88
CA GLY A 88 7.06 2.21 -7.98
C GLY A 88 6.79 1.09 -8.99
N PHE A 89 7.28 -0.14 -8.80
CA PHE A 89 7.04 -1.29 -9.69
C PHE A 89 7.41 -1.02 -11.16
N GLY A 90 8.51 -0.30 -11.37
CA GLY A 90 9.03 0.09 -12.68
C GLY A 90 10.48 0.58 -12.57
N ARG A 91 11.15 0.68 -13.72
CA ARG A 91 12.51 1.24 -13.85
C ARG A 91 12.52 2.61 -14.49
N THR A 92 11.39 3.04 -15.06
CA THR A 92 11.24 4.39 -15.63
C THR A 92 10.13 5.16 -14.91
N PRO A 93 10.16 6.50 -14.96
CA PRO A 93 9.07 7.33 -14.45
C PRO A 93 7.70 6.97 -15.04
N GLU A 94 7.64 6.55 -16.30
CA GLU A 94 6.40 6.16 -16.98
C GLU A 94 5.83 4.86 -16.40
N GLU A 95 6.68 3.87 -16.15
CA GLU A 95 6.28 2.62 -15.50
C GLU A 95 5.83 2.86 -14.06
N ALA A 96 6.54 3.71 -13.31
CA ALA A 96 6.15 4.09 -11.96
C ALA A 96 4.79 4.82 -11.94
N SER A 97 4.59 5.76 -12.87
CA SER A 97 3.32 6.47 -13.05
C SER A 97 2.17 5.50 -13.36
N ALA A 98 2.36 4.53 -14.27
CA ALA A 98 1.36 3.52 -14.58
C ALA A 98 1.00 2.66 -13.36
N SER A 99 1.97 2.32 -12.52
CA SER A 99 1.74 1.60 -11.27
C SER A 99 0.95 2.43 -10.26
N VAL A 100 1.31 3.71 -10.07
CA VAL A 100 0.56 4.63 -9.20
C VAL A 100 -0.89 4.78 -9.68
N LEU A 101 -1.13 4.89 -10.99
CA LEU A 101 -2.47 4.97 -11.55
C LEU A 101 -3.31 3.74 -11.20
N LYS A 102 -2.76 2.52 -11.31
CA LYS A 102 -3.46 1.29 -10.89
C LYS A 102 -3.84 1.30 -9.40
N ILE A 103 -2.98 1.85 -8.54
CA ILE A 103 -3.21 1.95 -7.10
C ILE A 103 -4.31 2.98 -6.78
N VAL A 104 -4.31 4.11 -7.50
CA VAL A 104 -5.39 5.11 -7.40
C VAL A 104 -6.70 4.52 -7.92
N GLU A 105 -6.71 3.83 -9.07
CA GLU A 105 -7.89 3.14 -9.60
C GLU A 105 -8.46 2.09 -8.63
N ALA A 106 -7.60 1.46 -7.82
CA ALA A 106 -8.03 0.52 -6.79
C ALA A 106 -8.71 1.21 -5.58
N GLY A 107 -8.61 2.53 -5.43
CA GLY A 107 -9.32 3.30 -4.40
C GLY A 107 -8.43 4.03 -3.40
N ALA A 108 -7.10 3.90 -3.48
CA ALA A 108 -6.20 4.73 -2.69
C ALA A 108 -6.29 6.21 -3.11
N VAL A 109 -6.00 7.13 -2.20
CA VAL A 109 -6.01 8.58 -2.46
C VAL A 109 -4.66 9.26 -2.22
N GLY A 110 -3.68 8.49 -1.75
CA GLY A 110 -2.30 8.89 -1.58
C GLY A 110 -1.38 7.72 -1.87
N VAL A 111 -0.12 8.01 -2.21
CA VAL A 111 0.93 7.01 -2.38
C VAL A 111 2.25 7.53 -1.82
N ASN A 112 3.10 6.63 -1.32
CA ASN A 112 4.53 6.87 -1.20
C ASN A 112 5.31 5.99 -2.20
N VAL A 113 6.36 6.56 -2.77
CA VAL A 113 7.31 5.90 -3.68
C VAL A 113 8.71 6.20 -3.16
N GLU A 114 9.54 5.17 -3.07
CA GLU A 114 10.88 5.24 -2.52
C GLU A 114 11.94 5.28 -3.63
N ASP A 115 13.11 5.84 -3.31
CA ASP A 115 14.21 6.11 -4.24
C ASP A 115 15.28 5.00 -4.28
N PHE A 116 14.97 3.81 -3.74
CA PHE A 116 15.90 2.69 -3.75
C PHE A 116 15.79 1.83 -5.00
N VAL A 117 16.95 1.37 -5.49
CA VAL A 117 17.03 0.42 -6.60
C VAL A 117 16.82 -0.99 -6.05
N THR A 118 15.71 -1.63 -6.39
CA THR A 118 15.56 -3.07 -6.18
C THR A 118 16.60 -3.79 -7.03
N ALA A 119 17.71 -4.19 -6.43
CA ALA A 119 18.56 -5.20 -7.02
C ALA A 119 17.72 -6.49 -7.01
N ARG A 120 17.09 -6.81 -8.15
CA ARG A 120 16.32 -8.04 -8.32
C ARG A 120 17.21 -9.21 -7.92
N ARG A 121 17.04 -9.72 -6.70
CA ARG A 121 17.75 -10.90 -6.24
C ARG A 121 17.25 -12.04 -7.11
N SER A 122 18.10 -12.49 -8.04
CA SER A 122 17.86 -13.72 -8.79
C SER A 122 17.86 -14.88 -7.80
N PHE A 123 16.67 -15.24 -7.31
CA PHE A 123 16.53 -16.38 -6.41
C PHE A 123 16.59 -17.67 -7.23
N SER A 124 17.77 -18.28 -7.27
CA SER A 124 17.90 -19.70 -7.59
C SER A 124 17.27 -20.48 -6.42
N ARG A 125 16.09 -21.05 -6.63
CA ARG A 125 15.48 -21.99 -5.67
C ARG A 125 16.33 -23.27 -5.61
N SER A 126 17.34 -23.30 -4.74
CA SER A 126 17.84 -24.57 -4.21
C SER A 126 16.98 -24.97 -3.02
N ASN A 127 15.98 -25.81 -3.31
CA ASN A 127 14.99 -26.28 -2.37
C ASN A 127 15.56 -27.46 -1.57
N SER A 128 16.06 -27.26 -0.34
CA SER A 128 16.24 -28.34 0.65
C SER A 128 16.46 -27.76 2.05
N ARG A 129 15.81 -28.35 3.07
CA ARG A 129 15.55 -27.79 4.42
C ARG A 129 14.45 -26.72 4.31
N TRP A 130 13.18 -27.00 4.54
CA TRP A 130 12.63 -27.44 5.82
C TRP A 130 11.35 -28.25 5.58
N ARG A 131 11.41 -29.55 5.85
CA ARG A 131 10.28 -30.41 6.19
C ARG A 131 10.72 -31.24 7.38
N SER A 132 10.25 -30.87 8.56
CA SER A 132 10.19 -31.69 9.77
C SER A 132 9.22 -31.00 10.72
#